data_AF-A0AAP0WMQ1-F1
#
_entry.id   AF-A0AAP0WMQ1-F1
#
_cell.length_a   1.000
_cell.length_b   1.000
_cell.length_c   1.000
_cell.angle_alpha   90.00
_cell.angle_beta   90.00
_cell.angle_gamma   90.00
#
_symmetry.space_group_name_H-M   'P 1'
#
loop_
_entity.id
_entity.type
_entity.pdbx_description
1 polymer ?
#
loop_
_entity_poly.entity_id
_entity_poly.type
_entity_poly.pdbx_seq_one_letter_code
_entity_poly.pdbx_strand_id
1 'polypeptide(L)'
;MKKFCLKASILLLVILLVTDCLAVEAQVCQPSGKIRGKKPPPGQCNQENDFDCCVQGKLYTTYTCSPSVSSHTKAHLTINSFEKGGDGGGPSECDN
;
A
#
# COMPACT_ATOMS: atom_id res chain seq x y z
N MET A 1 -42.58 -16.66 29.33
CA MET A 1 -41.71 -17.41 28.38
C MET A 1 -41.48 -16.66 27.07
N LYS A 2 -42.51 -16.26 26.30
CA LYS A 2 -42.35 -15.52 25.02
C LYS A 2 -41.55 -14.21 25.11
N LYS A 3 -41.78 -13.39 26.16
CA LYS A 3 -41.05 -12.12 26.39
C LYS A 3 -39.56 -12.30 26.72
N PHE A 4 -39.21 -13.42 27.36
CA PHE A 4 -37.82 -13.75 27.70
C PHE A 4 -37.05 -14.22 26.46
N CYS A 5 -37.72 -15.04 25.64
CA CYS A 5 -37.20 -15.49 24.34
C CYS A 5 -36.98 -14.33 23.36
N LEU A 6 -37.91 -13.36 23.31
CA LEU A 6 -37.78 -12.16 22.48
C LEU A 6 -36.59 -11.29 22.91
N LYS A 7 -36.38 -11.09 24.22
CA LYS A 7 -35.24 -10.31 24.74
C LYS A 7 -33.89 -11.00 24.44
N ALA A 8 -33.83 -12.32 24.61
CA ALA A 8 -32.64 -13.10 24.27
C ALA A 8 -32.34 -13.06 22.77
N SER A 9 -33.38 -13.15 21.93
CA SER A 9 -33.26 -13.04 20.48
C SER A 9 -32.79 -11.65 20.03
N ILE A 10 -33.31 -10.58 20.63
CA ILE A 10 -32.85 -9.20 20.35
C ILE A 10 -31.39 -9.01 20.80
N LEU A 11 -31.02 -9.51 21.98
CA LEU A 11 -29.64 -9.43 22.46
C LEU A 11 -28.66 -10.15 21.54
N LEU A 12 -29.03 -11.34 21.05
CA LEU A 12 -28.23 -12.09 20.08
C LEU A 12 -28.08 -11.32 18.76
N LEU A 13 -29.17 -10.71 18.26
CA LEU A 13 -29.16 -9.90 17.04
C LEU A 13 -28.26 -8.67 17.17
N VAL A 14 -28.28 -8.00 18.32
CA VAL A 14 -27.38 -6.87 18.60
C VAL A 14 -25.92 -7.32 18.65
N ILE A 15 -25.62 -8.47 19.27
CA ILE A 15 -24.25 -9.02 19.30
C ILE A 15 -23.76 -9.32 17.89
N LEU A 16 -24.58 -9.95 17.05
CA LEU A 16 -24.24 -10.25 15.65
C LEU A 16 -23.97 -8.98 14.83
N LEU A 17 -24.83 -7.96 14.97
CA LEU A 17 -24.62 -6.67 14.30
C LEU A 17 -23.34 -5.96 14.77
N VAL A 18 -23.02 -6.01 16.07
CA VAL A 18 -21.78 -5.44 16.61
C VAL A 18 -20.56 -6.20 16.09
N THR A 19 -20.60 -7.53 15.99
CA THR A 19 -19.50 -8.31 15.42
C THR A 19 -19.29 -8.02 13.94
N ASP A 20 -20.36 -7.85 13.17
CA ASP A 20 -20.26 -7.47 11.75
C ASP A 20 -19.73 -6.04 11.56
N CYS A 21 -20.09 -5.10 12.46
CA CYS A 21 -19.53 -3.75 12.46
C CYS A 21 -18.04 -3.71 12.83
N LEU A 22 -17.58 -4.58 13.75
CA LEU A 22 -16.17 -4.70 14.11
C LEU A 22 -15.35 -5.46 13.05
N ALA A 23 -16.01 -6.28 12.23
CA ALA A 23 -15.42 -7.02 11.12
C ALA A 23 -15.31 -6.21 9.82
N VAL A 24 -15.49 -4.89 9.87
CA VAL A 24 -15.03 -4.01 8.79
C VAL A 24 -13.51 -3.85 8.93
N GLU A 25 -12.78 -4.93 8.69
CA GLU A 25 -11.41 -4.82 8.21
C GLU A 25 -11.51 -4.15 6.85
N ALA A 26 -11.48 -2.82 6.81
CA ALA A 26 -11.12 -2.10 5.60
C ALA A 26 -9.82 -2.75 5.13
N GLN A 27 -9.87 -3.50 4.04
CA GLN A 27 -8.83 -4.44 3.63
C GLN A 27 -7.49 -3.70 3.57
N VAL A 28 -6.72 -3.79 4.66
CA VAL A 28 -5.51 -2.99 4.84
C VAL A 28 -4.54 -3.44 3.76
N CYS A 29 -4.01 -2.50 2.97
CA CYS A 29 -3.06 -2.82 1.91
C CYS A 29 -1.89 -3.65 2.49
N GLN A 30 -1.77 -4.89 2.02
CA GLN A 30 -0.70 -5.80 2.41
C GLN A 30 0.38 -5.87 1.32
N PRO A 31 1.62 -6.23 1.68
CA PRO A 31 2.65 -6.58 0.70
C PRO A 31 2.16 -7.59 -0.33
N SER A 32 2.40 -7.32 -1.62
CA SER A 32 2.10 -8.27 -2.69
C SER A 32 3.20 -9.30 -2.90
N GLY A 33 4.43 -9.02 -2.42
CA GLY A 33 5.57 -9.89 -2.61
C GLY A 33 6.89 -9.28 -2.14
N LYS A 34 7.98 -9.93 -2.53
CA LYS A 34 9.35 -9.45 -2.30
C LYS A 34 10.21 -9.73 -3.53
N ILE A 35 11.10 -8.80 -3.85
CA ILE A 35 12.13 -8.95 -4.87
C ILE A 35 13.51 -8.96 -4.23
N ARG A 36 14.46 -9.68 -4.83
CA ARG A 36 15.84 -9.73 -4.37
C ARG A 36 16.68 -8.70 -5.14
N GLY A 37 17.28 -7.77 -4.39
CA GLY A 37 18.15 -6.74 -4.94
C GLY A 37 19.35 -7.34 -5.68
N LYS A 38 19.63 -6.78 -6.85
CA LYS A 38 20.80 -7.09 -7.66
C LYS A 38 21.66 -5.83 -7.75
N LYS A 39 22.98 -6.03 -7.85
CA LYS A 39 23.90 -4.92 -8.13
C LYS A 39 23.52 -4.31 -9.49
N PRO A 40 23.28 -3.00 -9.58
CA PRO A 40 22.95 -2.36 -10.85
C PRO A 40 24.15 -2.44 -11.82
N PRO A 41 23.91 -2.52 -13.13
CA PRO A 41 24.97 -2.35 -14.11
C PRO A 41 25.68 -0.99 -13.98
N PRO A 42 26.94 -0.86 -14.42
CA PRO A 42 27.65 0.42 -14.38
C PRO A 42 26.86 1.53 -15.07
N GLY A 43 26.70 2.67 -14.39
CA GLY A 43 25.99 3.84 -14.91
C GLY A 43 24.46 3.75 -14.91
N GLN A 44 23.86 2.64 -14.45
CA GLN A 44 22.40 2.46 -14.40
C GLN A 44 21.78 2.72 -13.02
N CYS A 45 22.58 3.15 -12.04
CA CYS A 45 22.06 3.66 -10.79
C CYS A 45 22.61 5.07 -10.59
N ASN A 46 21.71 6.05 -10.67
CA ASN A 46 22.03 7.42 -10.30
C ASN A 46 21.90 7.55 -8.78
N GLN A 47 22.95 8.05 -8.13
CA GLN A 47 22.96 8.32 -6.67
C GLN A 47 22.76 9.81 -6.37
N GLU A 48 22.50 10.63 -7.40
CA GLU A 48 22.05 12.01 -7.21
C GLU A 48 20.74 12.01 -6.41
N ASN A 49 20.50 13.07 -5.64
CA ASN A 49 19.27 13.28 -4.87
C ASN A 49 18.93 12.20 -3.81
N ASP A 50 19.94 11.53 -3.24
CA ASP A 50 19.78 10.59 -2.11
C ASP A 50 19.03 9.28 -2.47
N PHE A 51 19.08 8.89 -3.74
CA PHE A 51 18.52 7.61 -4.18
C PHE A 51 19.48 6.44 -3.91
N ASP A 52 19.05 5.54 -3.04
CA ASP A 52 19.77 4.31 -2.72
C ASP A 52 19.65 3.27 -3.84
N CYS A 53 20.79 2.80 -4.33
CA CYS A 53 20.83 1.64 -5.22
C CYS A 53 20.35 0.37 -4.50
N CYS A 54 19.81 -0.57 -5.27
CA CYS A 54 19.50 -1.91 -4.76
C CYS A 54 20.76 -2.59 -4.20
N VAL A 55 20.70 -3.00 -2.93
CA VAL A 55 21.77 -3.74 -2.26
C VAL A 55 21.69 -5.21 -2.67
N GLN A 56 22.81 -5.75 -3.14
CA GLN A 56 22.87 -7.15 -3.59
C GLN A 56 22.44 -8.10 -2.48
N GLY A 57 21.45 -8.93 -2.79
CA GLY A 57 20.94 -9.95 -1.89
C GLY A 57 19.89 -9.48 -0.87
N LYS A 58 19.69 -8.16 -0.69
CA LYS A 58 18.64 -7.60 0.18
C LYS A 58 17.26 -7.89 -0.42
N LEU A 59 16.28 -8.24 0.42
CA LEU A 59 14.89 -8.39 0.00
C LEU A 59 14.16 -7.05 0.14
N TYR A 60 13.52 -6.61 -0.94
CA TYR A 60 12.70 -5.40 -1.00
C TYR A 60 11.24 -5.78 -1.17
N THR A 61 10.37 -5.20 -0.35
CA THR A 61 8.93 -5.46 -0.39
C THR A 61 8.29 -4.78 -1.60
N THR A 62 7.37 -5.48 -2.27
CA THR A 62 6.57 -4.91 -3.36
C THR A 62 5.12 -4.73 -2.93
N TYR A 63 4.46 -3.73 -3.51
CA TYR A 63 3.05 -3.44 -3.30
C TYR A 63 2.37 -3.23 -4.65
N THR A 64 1.16 -3.78 -4.79
CA THR A 64 0.24 -3.49 -5.91
C THR A 64 -0.97 -2.68 -5.43
N CYS A 65 -0.92 -2.22 -4.18
CA CYS A 65 -1.94 -1.41 -3.53
C CYS A 65 -1.26 -0.23 -2.82
N SER A 66 -2.07 0.76 -2.47
CA SER A 66 -1.69 1.93 -1.67
C SER A 66 -2.64 2.07 -0.48
N PRO A 67 -2.30 2.88 0.54
CA PRO A 67 -3.24 3.23 1.60
C PRO A 67 -4.54 3.85 1.06
N SER A 68 -5.61 3.77 1.85
CA SER A 68 -6.91 4.32 1.47
C SER A 68 -6.85 5.82 1.19
N VAL A 69 -7.51 6.24 0.11
CA VAL A 69 -7.61 7.64 -0.29
C VAL A 69 -8.70 8.34 0.54
N SER A 70 -8.37 9.51 1.08
CA SER A 70 -9.26 10.42 1.81
C SER A 70 -9.01 11.88 1.42
N SER A 71 -9.82 12.82 1.92
CA SER A 71 -9.61 14.25 1.72
C SER A 71 -8.28 14.78 2.26
N HIS A 72 -7.64 14.03 3.17
CA HIS A 72 -6.34 14.34 3.77
C HIS A 72 -5.41 13.12 3.73
N THR A 73 -5.29 12.50 2.56
CA THR A 73 -4.38 11.36 2.36
C THR A 73 -2.94 11.78 2.67
N LYS A 74 -2.33 11.13 3.66
CA LYS A 74 -0.90 11.33 3.96
C LYS A 74 -0.06 10.62 2.90
N ALA A 75 0.99 11.29 2.44
CA ALA A 75 1.93 10.75 1.46
C ALA A 75 3.35 11.24 1.75
N HIS A 76 4.32 10.53 1.18
CA HIS A 76 5.69 10.99 1.10
C HIS A 76 5.89 11.68 -0.25
N LEU A 77 6.22 12.97 -0.23
CA LEU A 77 6.57 13.71 -1.44
C LEU A 77 8.03 13.42 -1.79
N THR A 78 8.27 12.99 -3.02
CA THR A 78 9.61 12.77 -3.59
C THR A 78 9.87 13.74 -4.74
N ILE A 79 11.14 13.92 -5.11
CA ILE A 79 11.57 14.77 -6.23
C ILE A 79 12.00 13.85 -7.39
N ASN A 80 11.58 14.17 -8.62
CA ASN A 80 11.90 13.39 -9.83
C ASN A 80 11.97 14.33 -11.06
N SER A 81 12.89 14.08 -12.00
CA SER A 81 12.87 14.75 -13.32
C SER A 81 12.06 13.94 -14.33
N PHE A 82 11.17 14.63 -15.05
CA PHE A 82 10.35 14.06 -16.15
C PHE A 82 10.85 14.47 -17.53
N GLU A 83 11.99 15.17 -17.60
CA GLU A 83 12.55 15.61 -18.86
C GLU A 83 13.25 14.47 -19.61
N LYS A 84 13.33 14.61 -20.94
CA LYS A 84 14.07 13.66 -21.77
C LYS A 84 15.56 13.68 -21.40
N GLY A 85 16.08 12.54 -20.97
CA GLY A 85 17.49 12.41 -20.55
C GLY A 85 17.76 12.81 -19.10
N GLY A 86 16.70 13.14 -18.33
CA GLY A 86 16.78 13.29 -16.88
C GLY A 86 16.86 11.96 -16.14
N ASP A 87 16.73 12.02 -14.81
CA ASP A 87 16.85 10.86 -13.91
C ASP A 87 15.61 9.96 -13.83
N GLY A 88 14.44 10.40 -14.33
CA GLY A 88 13.20 9.63 -14.34
C GLY A 88 13.20 8.39 -15.24
N GLY A 89 14.25 8.20 -16.05
CA GLY A 89 14.43 7.02 -16.89
C GLY A 89 13.55 7.03 -18.14
N GLY A 90 12.41 6.33 -18.07
CA GLY A 90 11.49 6.17 -19.20
C GLY A 90 10.50 7.33 -19.37
N PRO A 91 9.78 7.40 -20.51
CA PRO A 91 8.71 8.37 -20.72
C PRO A 91 7.49 8.17 -19.79
N SER A 92 6.74 9.23 -19.49
CA SER A 92 5.56 9.22 -18.61
C SER A 92 4.44 8.29 -19.09
N GLU A 93 3.93 7.42 -18.21
CA GLU A 93 3.00 6.34 -18.62
C GLU A 93 1.64 6.82 -19.16
N CYS A 94 1.12 7.95 -18.67
CA CYS A 94 -0.26 8.38 -18.95
C CYS A 94 -0.49 8.92 -20.38
N ASP A 95 0.54 9.47 -21.01
CA ASP A 95 0.43 10.32 -22.22
C ASP A 95 1.46 10.01 -23.31
N ASN A 96 2.09 8.83 -23.25
CA ASN A 96 3.00 8.32 -24.28
C ASN A 96 2.34 7.97 -25.61
#